data_AF-A0AAU5S0S7-F1
#
_entry.id   AF-A0AAU5S0S7-F1
#
_cell.length_a   1.000
_cell.length_b   1.000
_cell.length_c   1.000
_cell.angle_alpha   90.00
_cell.angle_beta   90.00
_cell.angle_gamma   90.00
#
_symmetry.space_group_name_H-M   'P 1'
#
loop_
_entity.id
_entity.type
_entity.pdbx_description
1 polymer ?
#
loop_
_entity_poly.entity_id
_entity_poly.type
_entity_poly.pdbx_seq_one_letter_code
_entity_poly.pdbx_strand_id
1 'polypeptide(L)'
;MSGPPPDRDRARETTQAMARIVAARLERSGVRGIPADALSDDPRLSRLDFAALGLNSVDWMGLATEVEDAFGIELPDEVLLDPEHRSVAGWSEHVHHLIRPRTATAAEPERGIDDDARGKKGDPCE
;
A
#
# COMPACT_ATOMS: atom_id res chain seq x y z
N MET A 1 18.66 -21.87 9.76
CA MET A 1 18.24 -20.47 10.02
C MET A 1 17.39 -20.04 8.84
N SER A 2 16.07 -20.18 8.92
CA SER A 2 15.19 -19.65 7.87
C SER A 2 15.06 -18.15 8.08
N GLY A 3 15.54 -17.37 7.11
CA GLY A 3 15.34 -15.92 7.10
C GLY A 3 13.84 -15.57 7.04
N PRO A 4 13.47 -14.32 7.36
CA PRO A 4 12.11 -13.85 7.16
C PRO A 4 11.66 -14.07 5.70
N PRO A 5 10.36 -14.35 5.47
CA PRO A 5 9.84 -14.47 4.11
C PRO A 5 10.10 -13.16 3.34
N PRO A 6 10.41 -13.24 2.03
CA PRO A 6 10.89 -12.10 1.23
C PRO A 6 9.92 -10.91 1.20
N ASP A 7 8.63 -11.18 1.44
CA ASP A 7 7.59 -10.16 1.53
C ASP A 7 7.71 -9.29 2.79
N ARG A 8 8.11 -9.87 3.92
CA ARG A 8 8.35 -9.12 5.17
C ARG A 8 9.56 -8.22 5.08
N ASP A 9 10.61 -8.65 4.36
CA ASP A 9 11.78 -7.81 4.13
C ASP A 9 11.42 -6.62 3.24
N ARG A 10 10.66 -6.84 2.17
CA ARG A 10 10.16 -5.74 1.32
C ARG A 10 9.25 -4.78 2.08
N ALA A 11 8.34 -5.28 2.90
CA ALA A 11 7.48 -4.42 3.74
C ALA A 11 8.34 -3.56 4.68
N ARG A 12 9.37 -4.14 5.31
CA ARG A 12 10.31 -3.39 6.15
C ARG A 12 11.10 -2.35 5.36
N GLU A 13 11.56 -2.69 4.16
CA GLU A 13 12.25 -1.76 3.26
C GLU A 13 11.36 -0.58 2.88
N THR A 14 10.09 -0.82 2.53
CA THR A 14 9.10 0.23 2.27
C THR A 14 8.94 1.14 3.49
N THR A 15 8.78 0.58 4.69
CA THR A 15 8.67 1.35 5.93
C THR A 15 9.91 2.21 6.19
N GLN A 16 11.10 1.66 5.99
CA GLN A 16 12.36 2.40 6.16
C GLN A 16 12.49 3.52 5.13
N ALA A 17 12.10 3.30 3.88
CA ALA A 17 12.10 4.33 2.85
C ALA A 17 11.12 5.46 3.18
N MET A 18 9.88 5.12 3.55
CA MET A 18 8.87 6.08 4.00
C MET A 18 9.37 6.93 5.17
N ALA A 19 9.93 6.28 6.21
CA ALA A 19 10.45 6.94 7.39
C ALA A 19 11.57 7.95 7.06
N ARG A 20 12.43 7.65 6.08
CA ARG A 20 13.48 8.58 5.61
C ARG A 20 12.90 9.81 4.93
N ILE A 21 11.89 9.63 4.07
CA ILE A 21 11.21 10.75 3.40
C ILE A 21 10.53 11.64 4.45
N VAL A 22 9.81 11.04 5.39
CA VAL A 22 9.13 11.77 6.48
C VAL A 22 10.12 12.51 7.38
N ALA A 23 11.22 11.87 7.79
CA ALA A 23 12.25 12.53 8.60
C ALA A 23 12.83 13.75 7.88
N ALA A 24 13.20 13.60 6.59
CA ALA A 24 13.71 14.70 5.78
C ALA A 24 12.68 15.83 5.58
N ARG A 25 11.38 15.51 5.56
CA ARG A 25 10.31 16.51 5.52
C ARG A 25 10.17 17.25 6.84
N LEU A 26 10.15 16.55 7.98
CA LEU A 26 10.08 17.15 9.31
C LEU A 26 11.22 18.15 9.53
N GLU A 27 12.44 17.79 9.14
CA GLU A 27 13.61 18.67 9.21
C GLU A 27 13.43 19.94 8.35
N ARG A 28 12.99 19.79 7.09
CA ARG A 28 12.75 20.93 6.19
C ARG A 28 11.61 21.84 6.67
N SER A 29 10.60 21.28 7.32
CA SER A 29 9.49 22.04 7.90
C SER A 29 9.83 22.69 9.25
N GLY A 30 11.07 22.53 9.75
CA GLY A 30 11.53 23.14 11.01
C GLY A 30 10.96 22.48 12.27
N VAL A 31 10.35 21.31 12.12
CA VAL A 31 9.89 20.48 13.22
C VAL A 31 11.09 19.78 13.84
N ARG A 32 11.06 19.52 15.16
CA ARG A 32 12.13 18.79 15.85
C ARG A 32 12.48 17.52 15.05
N GLY A 33 13.76 17.36 14.70
CA GLY A 33 14.24 16.21 13.95
C GLY A 33 13.97 14.90 14.69
N ILE A 34 12.99 14.14 14.20
CA ILE A 34 12.77 12.75 14.60
C ILE A 34 13.53 11.90 13.58
N PRO A 35 14.51 11.08 14.02
CA PRO A 35 15.33 10.33 13.09
C PRO A 35 14.52 9.20 12.45
N ALA A 36 14.90 8.82 11.23
CA ALA A 36 14.15 7.86 10.42
C ALA A 36 14.08 6.46 11.05
N ASP A 37 15.13 6.04 11.76
CA ASP A 37 15.16 4.78 12.50
C ASP A 37 14.11 4.75 13.62
N ALA A 38 13.94 5.85 14.36
CA ALA A 38 12.88 5.96 15.36
C ALA A 38 11.49 5.90 14.71
N LEU A 39 11.29 6.54 13.55
CA LEU A 39 10.02 6.49 12.82
C LEU A 39 9.70 5.11 12.24
N SER A 40 10.71 4.29 11.92
CA SER A 40 10.49 2.92 11.42
C SER A 40 10.37 1.88 12.52
N ASP A 41 11.14 2.03 13.60
CA ASP A 41 11.35 0.98 14.59
C ASP A 41 10.44 1.13 15.82
N ASP A 42 9.99 2.35 16.15
CA ASP A 42 9.03 2.60 17.22
C ASP A 42 7.58 2.48 16.70
N PRO A 43 6.81 1.44 17.11
CA PRO A 43 5.44 1.23 16.64
C PRO A 43 4.45 2.30 17.07
N ARG A 44 4.80 3.13 18.07
CA ARG A 44 3.97 4.26 18.50
C ARG A 44 4.21 5.45 17.58
N LEU A 45 5.47 5.79 17.34
CA LEU A 45 5.83 6.90 16.45
C LEU A 45 5.38 6.64 15.02
N SER A 46 5.55 5.41 14.52
CA SER A 46 5.19 5.07 13.15
C SER A 46 3.69 5.18 12.85
N ARG A 47 2.84 5.09 13.89
CA ARG A 47 1.37 5.22 13.78
C ARG A 47 0.84 6.60 14.15
N LEU A 48 1.70 7.53 14.54
CA LEU A 48 1.25 8.90 14.80
C LEU A 48 0.85 9.57 13.49
N ASP A 49 -0.28 10.28 13.56
CA ASP A 49 -0.69 11.19 12.50
C ASP A 49 0.43 12.22 12.25
N PHE A 50 0.72 12.50 10.97
CA PHE A 50 1.64 13.55 10.57
C PHE A 50 1.33 14.92 11.20
N ALA A 51 0.05 15.23 11.44
CA ALA A 51 -0.32 16.44 12.16
C ALA A 51 0.13 16.42 13.63
N ALA A 52 0.05 15.26 14.30
CA ALA A 52 0.55 15.07 15.66
C ALA A 52 2.09 15.10 15.72
N LEU A 53 2.76 14.77 14.62
CA LEU A 53 4.20 14.95 14.46
C LEU A 53 4.60 16.40 14.18
N GLY A 54 3.65 17.30 13.89
CA GLY A 54 3.88 18.73 13.71
C GLY A 54 3.83 19.21 12.26
N LEU A 55 3.49 18.34 11.29
CA LEU A 55 3.28 18.75 9.90
C LEU A 55 1.89 19.39 9.74
N ASN A 56 1.82 20.59 9.18
CA ASN A 56 0.53 21.16 8.80
C ASN A 56 0.00 20.54 7.49
N SER A 57 -1.18 20.98 7.05
CA SER A 57 -1.82 20.45 5.84
C SER A 57 -1.01 20.64 4.56
N VAL A 58 -0.32 21.77 4.41
CA VAL A 58 0.57 22.02 3.26
C VAL A 58 1.81 21.15 3.35
N ASP A 59 2.33 20.93 4.56
CA ASP A 59 3.50 20.10 4.76
C ASP A 59 3.25 18.65 4.34
N TRP A 60 2.19 18.02 4.86
CA TRP A 60 1.92 16.63 4.53
C TRP A 60 1.38 16.45 3.11
N MET A 61 0.69 17.44 2.51
CA MET A 61 0.33 17.38 1.09
C MET A 61 1.58 17.39 0.21
N GLY A 62 2.58 18.22 0.52
CA GLY A 62 3.86 18.16 -0.19
C GLY A 62 4.62 16.85 0.06
N LEU A 63 4.47 16.25 1.25
CA LEU A 63 5.01 14.93 1.54
C LEU A 63 4.37 13.84 0.67
N ALA A 64 3.07 13.94 0.40
CA ALA A 64 2.37 13.01 -0.49
C ALA A 64 3.01 12.98 -1.88
N THR A 65 3.22 14.15 -2.48
CA THR A 65 3.88 14.26 -3.79
C THR A 65 5.29 13.66 -3.79
N GLU A 66 6.08 13.88 -2.73
CA GLU A 66 7.42 13.29 -2.63
C GLU A 66 7.39 11.77 -2.53
N VAL A 67 6.39 11.21 -1.84
CA VAL A 67 6.18 9.77 -1.74
C VAL A 67 5.73 9.20 -3.08
N GLU A 68 4.76 9.83 -3.73
CA GLU A 68 4.28 9.44 -5.06
C GLU A 68 5.42 9.40 -6.08
N ASP A 69 6.25 10.44 -6.12
CA ASP A 69 7.44 10.51 -6.98
C ASP A 69 8.48 9.43 -6.64
N ALA A 70 8.71 9.18 -5.34
CA ALA A 70 9.72 8.21 -4.90
C ALA A 70 9.35 6.76 -5.24
N PHE A 71 8.06 6.43 -5.22
CA PHE A 71 7.56 5.07 -5.46
C PHE A 71 6.90 4.89 -6.83
N GLY A 72 6.67 5.96 -7.60
CA GLY A 72 5.98 5.93 -8.88
C GLY A 72 4.52 5.49 -8.75
N ILE A 73 3.83 5.97 -7.72
CA ILE A 73 2.43 5.63 -7.40
C ILE A 73 1.57 6.89 -7.27
N GLU A 74 0.28 6.69 -7.11
CA GLU A 74 -0.67 7.71 -6.64
C GLU A 74 -1.26 7.24 -5.30
N LEU A 75 -1.27 8.10 -4.29
CA LEU A 75 -1.83 7.78 -2.98
C LEU A 75 -3.36 7.98 -3.02
N PRO A 76 -4.16 7.00 -2.58
CA PRO A 76 -5.62 7.19 -2.51
C PRO A 76 -6.00 8.31 -1.53
N ASP A 77 -7.05 9.07 -1.87
CA ASP A 77 -7.58 10.16 -1.02
C ASP A 77 -7.86 9.73 0.43
N GLU A 78 -8.34 8.51 0.62
CA GLU A 78 -8.58 7.92 1.95
C GLU A 78 -7.29 7.88 2.78
N VAL A 79 -6.19 7.47 2.18
CA VAL A 79 -4.87 7.37 2.83
C VAL A 79 -4.26 8.75 3.11
N LEU A 80 -4.54 9.71 2.23
CA LEU A 80 -4.07 11.08 2.34
C LEU A 80 -4.81 11.86 3.45
N LEU A 81 -6.13 11.69 3.53
CA LEU A 81 -7.00 12.55 4.32
C LEU A 81 -7.37 11.95 5.68
N ASP A 82 -7.50 10.62 5.77
CA ASP A 82 -7.88 9.94 7.00
C ASP A 82 -6.73 9.99 8.03
N PRO A 83 -6.93 10.63 9.20
CA PRO A 83 -5.95 10.66 10.27
C PRO A 83 -5.51 9.27 10.77
N GLU A 84 -6.34 8.23 10.61
CA GLU A 84 -5.98 6.86 10.99
C GLU A 84 -4.92 6.26 10.04
N HIS A 85 -4.89 6.71 8.78
CA HIS A 85 -3.98 6.23 7.75
C HIS A 85 -2.84 7.19 7.43
N ARG A 86 -2.97 8.48 7.78
CA ARG A 86 -1.96 9.54 7.57
C ARG A 86 -0.77 9.42 8.54
N SER A 87 -0.08 8.30 8.48
CA SER A 87 1.08 7.97 9.32
C SER A 87 2.12 7.21 8.50
N VAL A 88 3.33 7.06 9.04
CA VAL A 88 4.40 6.28 8.39
C VAL A 88 3.93 4.84 8.14
N ALA A 89 3.34 4.21 9.15
CA ALA A 89 2.84 2.84 9.05
C ALA A 89 1.71 2.70 8.03
N GLY A 90 0.73 3.61 8.07
CA GLY A 90 -0.43 3.57 7.16
C GLY A 90 -0.04 3.76 5.69
N TRP A 91 0.81 4.76 5.41
CA TRP A 91 1.28 4.99 4.04
C TRP A 91 2.20 3.86 3.55
N SER A 92 3.07 3.33 4.41
CA SER A 92 3.98 2.22 4.04
C SER A 92 3.21 0.95 3.68
N GLU A 93 2.15 0.64 4.42
CA GLU A 93 1.27 -0.51 4.13
C GLU A 93 0.60 -0.36 2.75
N HIS A 94 0.06 0.82 2.45
CA HIS A 94 -0.58 1.09 1.18
C HIS A 94 0.41 1.08 0.02
N VAL A 95 1.55 1.75 0.16
CA VAL A 95 2.61 1.74 -0.85
C VAL A 95 3.06 0.30 -1.12
N HIS A 96 3.32 -0.48 -0.07
CA HIS A 96 3.70 -1.88 -0.21
C HIS A 96 2.62 -2.69 -0.96
N HIS A 97 1.34 -2.45 -0.69
CA HIS A 97 0.24 -3.09 -1.40
C HIS A 97 0.18 -2.71 -2.89
N LEU A 98 0.55 -1.48 -3.24
CA LEU A 98 0.53 -0.98 -4.62
C LEU A 98 1.73 -1.47 -5.44
N ILE A 99 2.92 -1.50 -4.83
CA ILE A 99 4.17 -1.86 -5.53
C ILE A 99 4.46 -3.36 -5.52
N ARG A 100 3.74 -4.15 -4.71
CA ARG A 100 3.90 -5.61 -4.75
C ARG A 100 3.51 -6.10 -6.15
N PRO A 101 4.33 -6.97 -6.77
CA PRO A 101 3.94 -7.56 -8.03
C PRO A 101 2.61 -8.28 -7.83
N ARG A 102 1.64 -7.99 -8.71
CA ARG A 102 0.38 -8.73 -8.79
C ARG A 102 0.74 -10.15 -9.22
N THR A 103 1.12 -11.01 -8.28
CA THR A 103 1.19 -12.44 -8.52
C THR A 103 -0.19 -12.84 -8.99
N ALA A 104 -0.30 -13.16 -10.28
CA ALA A 104 -1.52 -13.53 -10.93
C ALA A 104 -2.26 -14.53 -10.04
N THR A 105 -3.34 -14.06 -9.42
CA THR A 105 -4.33 -14.93 -8.81
C THR A 105 -4.97 -15.67 -9.98
N ALA A 106 -4.50 -16.89 -10.21
CA ALA A 106 -5.20 -17.90 -10.94
C ALA A 106 -6.60 -18.08 -10.33
N ALA A 107 -7.63 -17.76 -11.12
CA ALA A 107 -8.93 -18.44 -11.21
C ALA A 107 -9.90 -17.49 -11.94
N GLU A 108 -9.74 -17.34 -13.25
CA GLU A 108 -10.94 -17.19 -14.07
C GLU A 108 -11.64 -18.56 -14.04
N PRO A 109 -12.87 -18.70 -13.53
CA PRO A 109 -13.66 -19.85 -13.89
C PRO A 109 -13.99 -19.68 -15.37
N GLU A 110 -13.27 -20.39 -16.23
CA GLU A 110 -13.73 -20.63 -17.59
C GLU A 110 -15.16 -21.17 -17.46
N ARG A 111 -16.13 -20.34 -17.85
CA ARG A 111 -17.51 -20.78 -18.04
C ARG A 111 -17.47 -21.77 -19.19
N GLY A 112 -17.33 -23.05 -18.84
CA GLY A 112 -17.72 -24.16 -19.68
C GLY A 112 -19.20 -23.97 -20.04
N ILE A 113 -19.44 -23.41 -21.23
CA ILE A 113 -20.70 -23.59 -21.92
C ILE A 113 -20.55 -24.93 -22.62
N ASP A 114 -20.90 -26.00 -21.92
CA ASP A 114 -21.21 -27.28 -22.54
C ASP A 114 -22.47 -27.09 -23.39
N ASP A 115 -22.29 -26.74 -24.65
CA ASP A 115 -23.32 -26.87 -25.69
C ASP A 115 -23.26 -28.32 -26.22
N ASP A 116 -23.64 -29.31 -25.38
CA ASP A 116 -23.85 -30.69 -25.83
C ASP A 116 -25.31 -30.87 -26.25
N ALA A 117 -25.49 -30.82 -27.56
CA ALA A 117 -26.69 -31.22 -28.26
C ALA A 117 -27.16 -32.62 -27.84
N ARG A 118 -28.42 -32.75 -27.42
CA ARG A 118 -29.14 -34.03 -27.49
C ARG A 118 -30.60 -33.87 -27.86
N GLY A 119 -30.84 -33.75 -29.16
CA GLY A 119 -32.13 -34.05 -29.77
C GLY A 119 -32.56 -35.46 -29.41
N LYS A 120 -33.66 -35.59 -28.68
CA LYS A 120 -34.37 -36.86 -28.51
C LYS A 120 -35.31 -37.06 -29.70
N LYS A 121 -35.06 -38.18 -30.41
CA LYS A 121 -36.04 -39.12 -31.00
C LYS A 121 -37.46 -38.86 -30.45
N GLY A 122 -38.52 -38.68 -31.22
CA GLY A 122 -38.90 -39.35 -32.46
C GLY A 122 -40.26 -39.99 -32.19
N ASP A 123 -41.26 -39.72 -33.00
CA ASP A 123 -42.48 -40.54 -33.05
C ASP A 123 -43.00 -40.62 -34.51
N PRO A 124 -43.59 -41.76 -34.89
CA PRO A 124 -43.65 -42.25 -36.25
C PRO A 124 -44.91 -41.82 -37.01
N CYS A 125 -44.84 -41.92 -38.33
CA CYS A 125 -45.98 -41.92 -39.22
C CYS A 125 -46.93 -43.08 -38.91
N GLU A 126 -48.21 -42.77 -38.73
CA GLU A 126 -49.36 -43.47 -39.35
C GLU A 126 -50.44 -42.43 -39.69
#